data_AF-A0AA35Y9R0-F1
#
_entry.id   AF-A0AA35Y9R0-F1
#
_cell.length_a   1.000
_cell.length_b   1.000
_cell.length_c   1.000
_cell.angle_alpha   90.00
_cell.angle_beta   90.00
_cell.angle_gamma   90.00
#
_symmetry.space_group_name_H-M   'P 1'
#
loop_
_entity.id
_entity.type
_entity.pdbx_description
1 polymer ?
#
loop_
_entity_poly.entity_id
_entity_poly.type
_entity_poly.pdbx_seq_one_letter_code
_entity_poly.pdbx_strand_id
1 'polypeptide(L)'
;MFQSIAGKENLEKADLEPALKDLKDRLMTKNVAAMKDALVRILTPRRSIDILRNVHVSKEQRKPYVVVFVGVNRVGKSINLAKVAYWLHQHDINVMMAACDTFRSGTIEQLCTHARRLQALEAGGGMVSSILTVVGVGIDRDNGVGVVNGEGEMRRRRIEMR
;
A
#
# COMPACT_ATOMS: atom_id res chain seq x y z
N MET A 1 -36.95 25.17 -21.86
CA MET A 1 -37.06 23.84 -22.51
C MET A 1 -38.50 23.32 -22.52
N PHE A 2 -39.21 23.28 -21.39
CA PHE A 2 -40.61 22.81 -21.33
C PHE A 2 -41.66 23.68 -22.07
N GLN A 3 -41.37 24.94 -22.38
CA GLN A 3 -42.29 25.81 -23.13
C GLN A 3 -42.48 25.40 -24.60
N SER A 4 -41.56 24.64 -25.20
CA SER A 4 -41.68 24.20 -26.61
C SER A 4 -42.56 22.96 -26.78
N ILE A 5 -42.93 22.29 -25.68
CA ILE A 5 -43.70 21.03 -25.66
C ILE A 5 -45.20 21.30 -25.42
N ALA A 6 -45.54 22.48 -24.89
CA ALA A 6 -46.87 22.84 -24.42
C ALA A 6 -47.92 23.15 -25.51
N GLY A 7 -47.66 22.82 -26.78
CA GLY A 7 -48.48 23.26 -27.93
C GLY A 7 -48.94 22.17 -28.91
N LYS A 8 -48.65 20.89 -28.67
CA LYS A 8 -49.10 19.77 -29.53
C LYS A 8 -49.98 18.81 -28.74
N GLU A 9 -51.14 18.43 -29.29
CA GLU A 9 -52.08 17.48 -28.67
C GLU A 9 -51.52 16.05 -28.61
N ASN A 10 -50.58 15.70 -29.50
CA ASN A 10 -49.85 14.43 -29.48
C ASN A 10 -48.35 14.68 -29.49
N LEU A 11 -47.65 14.07 -28.53
CA LEU A 11 -46.20 14.15 -28.39
C LEU A 11 -45.54 12.97 -29.08
N GLU A 12 -44.65 13.25 -30.03
CA GLU A 12 -43.86 12.21 -30.69
C GLU A 12 -42.54 11.99 -29.97
N LYS A 13 -41.95 10.80 -30.13
CA LYS A 13 -40.69 10.41 -29.47
C LYS A 13 -39.57 11.44 -29.71
N ALA A 14 -39.51 12.02 -30.90
CA ALA A 14 -38.53 13.05 -31.27
C ALA A 14 -38.67 14.34 -30.45
N ASP A 15 -39.88 14.69 -30.00
CA ASP A 15 -40.12 15.86 -29.15
C ASP A 15 -39.63 15.62 -27.70
N LEU A 16 -39.59 14.36 -27.24
CA LEU A 16 -39.11 13.97 -25.90
C LEU A 16 -37.60 13.71 -25.79
N GLU A 17 -36.94 13.35 -26.89
CA GLU A 17 -35.49 13.08 -26.94
C GLU A 17 -34.62 14.18 -26.27
N PRO A 18 -34.80 15.48 -26.55
CA PRO A 18 -33.98 16.51 -25.92
C PRO A 18 -34.20 16.61 -24.40
N ALA A 19 -35.43 16.43 -23.92
CA ALA A 19 -35.73 16.45 -22.49
C ALA A 19 -35.19 15.21 -21.76
N LEU A 20 -35.28 14.04 -22.42
CA LEU A 20 -34.71 12.79 -21.89
C LEU A 20 -33.18 12.86 -21.83
N LYS A 21 -32.54 13.42 -22.86
CA LYS A 21 -31.10 13.66 -22.90
C LYS A 21 -30.67 14.62 -21.78
N ASP A 22 -31.35 15.75 -21.61
CA ASP A 22 -31.04 16.73 -20.58
C ASP A 22 -31.24 16.16 -19.16
N LEU A 23 -32.30 15.36 -18.96
CA LEU A 23 -32.53 14.63 -17.71
C LEU A 23 -31.42 13.60 -17.44
N LYS A 24 -31.04 12.82 -18.46
CA LYS A 24 -29.97 11.82 -18.37
C LYS A 24 -28.64 12.50 -18.06
N ASP A 25 -28.30 13.58 -18.74
CA ASP A 25 -27.06 14.32 -18.54
C ASP A 25 -27.01 14.94 -17.13
N ARG A 26 -28.12 15.48 -16.62
CA ARG A 26 -28.21 16.00 -15.25
C ARG A 26 -28.11 14.91 -14.19
N LEU A 27 -28.75 13.75 -14.42
CA LEU A 27 -28.66 12.60 -13.51
C LEU A 27 -27.24 12.01 -13.49
N MET A 28 -26.63 11.83 -14.67
CA MET A 28 -25.25 11.33 -14.77
C MET A 28 -24.26 12.31 -14.14
N THR A 29 -24.40 13.61 -14.37
CA THR A 29 -23.44 14.61 -13.85
C THR A 29 -23.53 14.75 -12.33
N LYS A 30 -24.74 14.83 -11.76
CA LYS A 30 -24.93 14.95 -10.30
C LYS A 30 -24.56 13.66 -9.57
N ASN A 31 -24.92 12.50 -10.12
CA ASN A 31 -24.61 11.22 -9.48
C ASN A 31 -23.10 10.92 -9.55
N VAL A 32 -22.44 11.22 -10.66
CA VAL A 32 -20.98 11.04 -10.78
C VAL A 32 -20.22 12.01 -9.88
N ALA A 33 -20.64 13.27 -9.77
CA ALA A 33 -20.02 14.24 -8.87
C ALA A 33 -20.14 13.82 -7.40
N ALA A 34 -21.35 13.48 -6.95
CA ALA A 34 -21.58 13.02 -5.58
C ALA A 34 -20.82 11.71 -5.26
N MET A 35 -20.75 10.79 -6.22
CA MET A 35 -19.99 9.54 -6.08
C MET A 35 -18.49 9.81 -6.01
N LYS A 36 -17.97 10.71 -6.84
CA LYS A 36 -16.56 11.14 -6.82
C LYS A 36 -16.20 11.74 -5.47
N ASP A 37 -17.03 12.62 -4.92
CA ASP A 37 -16.79 13.25 -3.62
C ASP A 37 -16.79 12.22 -2.48
N ALA A 38 -17.75 11.28 -2.52
CA ALA A 38 -17.79 10.18 -1.56
C ALA A 38 -16.53 9.29 -1.65
N LEU A 39 -16.09 8.95 -2.87
CA LEU A 39 -14.89 8.16 -3.10
C LEU A 39 -13.63 8.90 -2.65
N VAL A 40 -13.48 10.19 -2.96
CA VAL A 40 -12.35 10.99 -2.49
C VAL A 40 -12.32 11.02 -0.96
N ARG A 41 -13.47 11.21 -0.32
CA ARG A 41 -13.57 11.19 1.15
C ARG A 41 -13.20 9.83 1.76
N ILE A 42 -13.56 8.73 1.12
CA ILE A 42 -13.26 7.37 1.59
C ILE A 42 -11.81 6.97 1.33
N LEU A 43 -11.29 7.29 0.14
CA LEU A 43 -9.95 6.91 -0.32
C LEU A 43 -8.86 7.87 0.19
N THR A 44 -9.22 9.06 0.68
CA THR A 44 -8.27 9.98 1.32
C THR A 44 -8.23 9.70 2.82
N PRO A 45 -7.20 9.00 3.32
CA PRO A 45 -7.08 8.74 4.74
C PRO A 45 -6.86 10.06 5.50
N ARG A 46 -7.47 10.16 6.70
CA ARG A 46 -7.27 11.33 7.60
C ARG A 46 -5.84 11.45 8.15
N ARG A 47 -5.05 10.39 8.03
CA ARG A 47 -3.65 10.33 8.46
C ARG A 47 -2.78 10.04 7.24
N SER A 48 -1.87 10.94 6.93
CA SER A 48 -0.79 10.68 5.98
C SER A 48 0.32 9.87 6.66
N ILE A 49 0.81 8.83 6.00
CA ILE A 49 1.97 8.07 6.47
C ILE A 49 3.18 8.56 5.67
N ASP A 50 4.09 9.26 6.34
CA ASP A 50 5.37 9.66 5.76
C ASP A 50 6.47 8.74 6.30
N ILE A 51 6.84 7.75 5.48
CA ILE A 51 7.81 6.73 5.84
C ILE A 51 9.20 7.34 6.03
N LEU A 52 9.61 8.27 5.15
CA LEU A 52 10.96 8.85 5.19
C LEU A 52 11.13 9.70 6.46
N ARG A 53 10.14 10.53 6.79
CA ARG A 53 10.14 11.30 8.03
C ARG A 53 10.18 10.39 9.26
N ASN A 54 9.37 9.33 9.27
CA ASN A 54 9.33 8.41 10.42
C ASN A 54 10.64 7.63 10.61
N VAL A 55 11.31 7.26 9.51
CA VAL A 55 12.66 6.67 9.54
C VAL A 55 13.64 7.67 10.15
N HIS A 56 13.60 8.94 9.73
CA HIS A 56 14.49 9.99 10.26
C HIS A 56 14.30 10.21 11.77
N VAL A 57 13.05 10.34 12.22
CA VAL A 57 12.73 10.49 13.66
C VAL A 57 13.22 9.28 14.47
N SER A 58 13.06 8.07 13.93
CA SER A 58 13.55 6.85 14.58
C SER A 58 15.08 6.84 14.67
N LYS A 59 15.74 7.34 13.61
CA LYS A 59 17.19 7.51 13.54
C LYS A 59 17.71 8.47 14.60
N GLU A 60 17.08 9.62 14.80
CA GLU A 60 17.41 10.57 15.87
C GLU A 60 17.30 9.93 17.26
N GLN A 61 16.30 9.06 17.45
CA GLN A 61 16.10 8.31 18.70
C GLN A 61 17.04 7.10 18.84
N ARG A 62 17.97 6.89 17.90
CA ARG A 62 18.86 5.72 17.83
C ARG A 62 18.10 4.39 17.89
N LYS A 63 16.90 4.35 17.31
CA LYS A 63 16.04 3.17 17.23
C LYS A 63 15.83 2.77 15.78
N PRO A 64 15.74 1.47 15.49
CA PRO A 64 15.39 1.01 14.16
C PRO A 64 13.94 1.35 13.85
N TYR A 65 13.67 1.76 12.61
CA TYR A 65 12.31 1.86 12.10
C TYR A 65 11.88 0.50 11.56
N VAL A 66 10.78 -0.04 12.06
CA VAL A 66 10.32 -1.40 11.73
C VAL A 66 9.04 -1.34 10.92
N VAL A 67 9.06 -1.95 9.73
CA VAL A 67 7.88 -2.10 8.85
C VAL A 67 7.55 -3.58 8.69
N VAL A 68 6.30 -3.94 8.95
CA VAL A 68 5.83 -5.33 8.86
C VAL A 68 4.82 -5.47 7.72
N PHE A 69 5.08 -6.39 6.81
CA PHE A 69 4.19 -6.71 5.70
C PHE A 69 3.27 -7.87 6.09
N VAL A 70 1.99 -7.57 6.33
CA VAL A 70 0.97 -8.53 6.81
C VAL A 70 -0.13 -8.78 5.77
N GLY A 71 -0.81 -9.92 5.84
CA GLY A 71 -2.11 -10.17 5.21
C GLY A 71 -2.28 -11.62 4.75
N VAL A 72 -3.23 -11.87 3.84
CA VAL A 72 -3.53 -13.22 3.36
C VAL A 72 -2.47 -13.80 2.39
N ASN A 73 -2.51 -15.11 2.18
CA ASN A 73 -1.62 -15.85 1.30
C ASN A 73 -1.57 -15.30 -0.15
N ARG A 74 -0.37 -15.37 -0.76
CA ARG A 74 -0.09 -15.08 -2.20
C ARG A 74 -0.45 -13.68 -2.72
N VAL A 75 -0.71 -12.69 -1.88
CA VAL A 75 -0.92 -11.28 -2.31
C VAL A 75 0.37 -10.50 -2.65
N GLY A 76 1.51 -11.19 -2.75
CA GLY A 76 2.78 -10.57 -3.14
C GLY A 76 3.55 -9.83 -2.04
N LYS A 77 3.44 -10.24 -0.77
CA LYS A 77 4.14 -9.58 0.37
C LYS A 77 5.65 -9.51 0.16
N SER A 78 6.30 -10.63 -0.15
CA SER A 78 7.75 -10.70 -0.32
C SER A 78 8.25 -9.85 -1.49
N ILE A 79 7.44 -9.76 -2.56
CA ILE A 79 7.76 -8.93 -3.74
C ILE A 79 7.61 -7.44 -3.40
N ASN A 80 6.50 -7.05 -2.74
CA ASN A 80 6.31 -5.66 -2.33
C ASN A 80 7.32 -5.23 -1.27
N LEU A 81 7.73 -6.13 -0.37
CA LEU A 81 8.81 -5.89 0.56
C LEU A 81 10.12 -5.58 -0.18
N ALA A 82 10.50 -6.38 -1.17
CA ALA A 82 11.70 -6.13 -1.97
C ALA A 82 11.62 -4.78 -2.72
N LYS A 83 10.44 -4.42 -3.25
CA LYS A 83 10.22 -3.10 -3.88
C LYS A 83 10.38 -1.94 -2.91
N VAL A 84 9.80 -2.05 -1.71
CA VAL A 84 9.92 -1.01 -0.68
C VAL A 84 11.35 -0.92 -0.14
N ALA A 85 12.04 -2.06 0.03
CA ALA A 85 13.46 -2.08 0.38
C ALA A 85 14.32 -1.37 -0.68
N TYR A 86 14.05 -1.63 -1.96
CA TYR A 86 14.71 -0.92 -3.05
C TYR A 86 14.41 0.58 -3.06
N TRP A 87 13.16 0.96 -2.88
CA TRP A 87 12.78 2.37 -2.81
C TRP A 87 13.46 3.08 -1.62
N LEU A 88 13.50 2.48 -0.43
CA LEU A 88 14.21 3.02 0.72
C LEU A 88 15.71 3.15 0.46
N HIS A 89 16.30 2.15 -0.19
CA HIS A 89 17.71 2.19 -0.58
C HIS A 89 18.01 3.34 -1.56
N GLN A 90 17.11 3.63 -2.53
CA GLN A 90 17.23 4.80 -3.41
C GLN A 90 17.18 6.15 -2.68
N HIS A 91 16.71 6.18 -1.43
CA HIS A 91 16.70 7.36 -0.56
C HIS A 91 17.82 7.32 0.50
N ASP A 92 18.90 6.58 0.24
CA ASP A 92 20.07 6.45 1.12
C ASP A 92 19.73 5.89 2.52
N ILE A 93 18.66 5.09 2.62
CA ILE A 93 18.26 4.43 3.86
C ILE A 93 18.80 2.99 3.86
N ASN A 94 19.54 2.64 4.91
CA ASN A 94 20.02 1.28 5.12
C ASN A 94 18.88 0.36 5.55
N VAL A 95 18.70 -0.73 4.80
CA VAL A 95 17.60 -1.69 5.00
C VAL A 95 18.14 -3.05 5.37
N MET A 96 17.63 -3.64 6.46
CA MET A 96 17.72 -5.07 6.71
C MET A 96 16.37 -5.72 6.39
N MET A 97 16.41 -6.76 5.57
CA MET A 97 15.26 -7.61 5.33
C MET A 97 15.30 -8.80 6.28
N ALA A 98 14.21 -9.01 7.01
CA ALA A 98 14.07 -10.14 7.92
C ALA A 98 13.07 -11.17 7.36
N ALA A 99 13.54 -12.40 7.23
CA ALA A 99 12.72 -13.53 6.80
C ALA A 99 11.91 -14.07 7.97
N CYS A 100 10.63 -13.69 8.09
CA CYS A 100 9.75 -14.20 9.14
C CYS A 100 8.63 -15.13 8.61
N ASP A 101 8.57 -15.39 7.30
CA ASP A 101 7.71 -16.43 6.72
C ASP A 101 8.42 -17.80 6.79
N THR A 102 8.10 -18.56 7.85
CA THR A 102 8.72 -19.86 8.13
C THR A 102 7.86 -21.06 7.74
N PHE A 103 6.64 -20.83 7.25
CA PHE A 103 5.68 -21.90 6.93
C PHE A 103 5.70 -22.26 5.45
N ARG A 104 5.89 -21.27 4.58
CA ARG A 104 5.90 -21.51 3.14
C ARG A 104 7.32 -21.82 2.67
N SER A 105 7.51 -23.05 2.16
CA SER A 105 8.77 -23.49 1.55
C SER A 105 9.24 -22.54 0.45
N GLY A 106 10.55 -22.34 0.35
CA GLY A 106 11.18 -21.48 -0.65
C GLY A 106 11.03 -19.97 -0.41
N THR A 107 10.26 -19.51 0.58
CA THR A 107 10.09 -18.06 0.82
C THR A 107 11.36 -17.39 1.33
N ILE A 108 12.13 -18.09 2.18
CA ILE A 108 13.44 -17.63 2.63
C ILE A 108 14.39 -17.47 1.43
N GLU A 109 14.44 -18.46 0.54
CA GLU A 109 15.29 -18.42 -0.65
C GLU A 109 14.86 -17.32 -1.64
N GLN A 110 13.56 -17.10 -1.80
CA GLN A 110 13.01 -15.99 -2.55
C GLN A 110 13.47 -14.64 -1.99
N LEU A 111 13.37 -14.45 -0.67
CA LEU A 111 13.81 -13.21 -0.02
C LEU A 111 15.33 -13.02 -0.11
N CYS A 112 16.11 -14.08 0.08
CA CYS A 112 17.57 -14.07 -0.10
C CYS A 112 17.96 -13.66 -1.53
N THR A 113 17.23 -14.15 -2.53
CA THR A 113 17.47 -13.75 -3.93
C THR A 113 17.24 -12.26 -4.15
N HIS A 114 16.17 -11.70 -3.55
CA HIS A 114 15.93 -10.26 -3.59
C HIS A 114 17.02 -9.47 -2.86
N ALA A 115 17.48 -9.94 -1.68
CA ALA A 115 18.55 -9.33 -0.92
C ALA A 115 19.87 -9.28 -1.70
N ARG A 116 20.28 -10.39 -2.31
CA ARG A 116 21.48 -10.44 -3.15
C ARG A 116 21.40 -9.51 -4.35
N ARG A 117 20.23 -9.43 -5.01
CA ARG A 117 20.03 -8.49 -6.11
C ARG A 117 20.11 -7.03 -5.66
N LEU A 118 19.62 -6.72 -4.46
CA LEU A 118 19.74 -5.39 -3.89
C LEU A 118 21.21 -5.04 -3.60
N GLN A 119 21.95 -5.96 -2.95
CA GLN A 119 23.38 -5.79 -2.66
C GLN A 119 24.24 -5.70 -3.92
N ALA A 120 23.90 -6.43 -4.99
CA ALA A 120 24.64 -6.35 -6.24
C ALA A 120 24.53 -4.97 -6.93
N LEU A 121 23.53 -4.15 -6.57
CA LEU A 121 23.44 -2.76 -7.00
C LEU A 121 24.43 -1.85 -6.25
N GLU A 122 24.89 -2.29 -5.07
CA GLU A 122 25.99 -1.68 -4.32
C GLU A 122 27.33 -2.16 -4.90
N ALA A 123 27.66 -1.75 -6.12
CA ALA A 123 29.01 -1.94 -6.68
C ALA A 123 30.03 -1.15 -5.84
N GLY A 124 30.41 -1.70 -4.69
CA GLY A 124 31.24 -1.01 -3.69
C GLY A 124 31.17 -1.55 -2.26
N GLY A 125 30.76 -2.79 -1.99
CA GLY A 125 31.14 -3.54 -0.78
C GLY A 125 30.93 -2.84 0.58
N GLY A 126 29.90 -2.02 0.72
CA GLY A 126 29.63 -1.29 1.95
C GLY A 126 28.46 -1.92 2.71
N MET A 127 28.73 -2.79 3.68
CA MET A 127 27.76 -3.03 4.75
C MET A 127 27.67 -1.74 5.56
N VAL A 128 26.76 -0.83 5.19
CA VAL A 128 26.61 0.45 5.88
C VAL A 128 25.88 0.20 7.20
N SER A 129 26.69 -0.12 8.20
CA SER A 129 26.35 0.02 9.61
C SER A 129 26.10 1.51 9.89
N SER A 130 24.84 1.87 10.15
CA SER A 130 24.41 2.96 11.05
C SER A 130 22.88 3.12 10.94
N ILE A 131 22.17 2.50 11.89
CA ILE A 131 20.72 2.54 12.13
C ILE A 131 19.88 1.88 11.03
N LEU A 132 19.42 0.68 11.36
CA LEU A 132 18.86 -0.32 10.47
C LEU A 132 17.34 -0.14 10.32
N THR A 133 16.83 0.09 9.11
CA THR A 133 15.39 -0.07 8.86
C THR A 133 15.10 -1.55 8.67
N VAL A 134 14.33 -2.15 9.58
CA VAL A 134 14.01 -3.59 9.50
C VAL A 134 12.67 -3.75 8.77
N VAL A 135 12.70 -4.45 7.65
CA VAL A 135 11.49 -4.78 6.89
C VAL A 135 11.25 -6.29 6.98
N GLY A 136 10.16 -6.68 7.62
CA GLY A 136 9.82 -8.09 7.87
C GLY A 136 8.61 -8.58 7.05
N VAL A 137 8.66 -9.82 6.57
CA VAL A 137 7.48 -10.52 6.02
C VAL A 137 6.74 -11.21 7.16
N GLY A 138 5.55 -10.71 7.53
CA GLY A 138 4.80 -11.18 8.69
C GLY A 138 3.43 -11.79 8.34
N ILE A 139 3.43 -13.08 8.03
CA ILE A 139 2.51 -14.16 8.47
C ILE A 139 1.00 -14.11 8.08
N ASP A 140 0.53 -15.28 7.63
CA ASP A 140 -0.86 -15.62 7.30
C ASP A 140 -1.75 -15.63 8.54
N ARG A 141 -3.06 -15.35 8.41
CA ARG A 141 -3.96 -15.17 9.57
C ARG A 141 -4.01 -16.37 10.52
N ASP A 142 -3.60 -17.56 10.06
CA ASP A 142 -3.69 -18.81 10.81
C ASP A 142 -2.41 -19.17 11.59
N ASN A 143 -1.31 -18.42 11.41
CA ASN A 143 -0.04 -18.70 12.06
C ASN A 143 0.49 -17.44 12.79
N GLY A 144 1.04 -17.57 14.00
CA GLY A 144 1.43 -16.41 14.83
C GLY A 144 2.60 -15.61 14.26
N VAL A 145 2.70 -14.30 14.57
CA VAL A 145 3.67 -13.31 14.03
C VAL A 145 5.09 -13.44 14.65
N GLY A 146 6.15 -13.52 13.85
CA GLY A 146 7.55 -13.38 14.32
C GLY A 146 7.96 -11.91 14.40
N VAL A 147 8.54 -11.48 15.53
CA VAL A 147 9.04 -10.10 15.70
C VAL A 147 10.56 -10.11 15.74
N VAL A 148 11.15 -9.18 15.00
CA VAL A 148 12.60 -8.95 14.95
C VAL A 148 12.91 -7.81 15.92
N ASN A 149 13.82 -8.04 16.85
CA ASN A 149 14.24 -6.99 17.79
C ASN A 149 15.16 -5.97 17.11
N GLY A 150 15.51 -4.90 17.83
CA GLY A 150 16.36 -3.85 17.29
C GLY A 150 17.83 -4.23 17.03
N GLU A 151 18.22 -5.46 17.37
CA GLU A 151 19.54 -6.05 17.16
C GLU A 151 19.53 -7.03 15.97
N GLY A 152 18.39 -7.21 15.30
CA GLY A 152 18.22 -8.19 14.22
C GLY A 152 18.00 -9.63 14.70
N GLU A 153 17.89 -9.85 16.00
CA GLU A 153 17.58 -11.14 16.59
C GLU A 153 16.08 -11.45 16.45
N MET A 154 15.76 -12.61 15.86
CA MET A 154 14.39 -13.06 15.68
C MET A 154 13.88 -13.73 16.96
N ARG A 155 12.86 -13.16 17.59
CA ARG A 155 12.18 -13.78 18.74
C ARG A 155 10.80 -14.26 18.34
N ARG A 156 10.54 -15.56 18.52
CA ARG A 156 9.18 -16.13 18.36
C ARG A 156 8.31 -15.63 19.51
N ARG A 157 7.29 -14.84 19.21
CA ARG A 157 6.24 -14.46 20.17
C ARG A 157 4.88 -14.64 19.51
N ARG A 158 3.93 -15.28 20.17
CA ARG A 158 2.53 -15.25 19.73
C ARG A 158 2.01 -13.82 19.94
N ILE A 159 1.87 -13.03 18.88
CA ILE A 159 1.14 -11.77 18.96
C ILE A 159 -0.35 -12.12 18.96
N GLU A 160 -0.99 -12.03 20.13
CA GLU A 160 -2.44 -11.97 20.21
C GLU A 160 -2.88 -10.61 19.69
N MET A 161 -3.41 -10.55 18.47
CA MET A 161 -4.17 -9.37 18.03
C MET A 161 -5.50 -9.41 18.77
N ARG A 162 -5.66 -8.51 19.75
CA ARG A 162 -6.97 -8.19 20.33
C ARG A 162 -7.80 -7.36 19.36
#